data_AF-A0A916DHY5-F1
#
_entry.id   AF-A0A916DHY5-F1
#
_cell.length_a   1.000
_cell.length_b   1.000
_cell.length_c   1.000
_cell.angle_alpha   90.00
_cell.angle_beta   90.00
_cell.angle_gamma   90.00
#
_symmetry.space_group_name_H-M   'P 1'
#
loop_
_entity.id
_entity.type
_entity.pdbx_description
1 polymer ?
#
loop_
_entity_poly.entity_id
_entity_poly.type
_entity_poly.pdbx_seq_one_letter_code
_entity_poly.pdbx_strand_id
1 'polypeptide(L)'
;MNMEWETIQYYFYVGLLIFFSLWVIFKFTQVDKPLKKIKFWIIWGLSTIILGTAILVLLSIYLINIIFPSTDKQPDLKNAPTIDSYHENTMVYNPINAIWICSFDTLLKDFKPIKLRNINRDTLTPQKIEDIINKNWPKVQIKYLSTSIDTIFLSIPHSEVLTQQMGSSGADQFMVSTTYTFTELKGIKYVSYEFEFGDHANPGVYCRSSWTTK
;
A
#
# COMPACT_ATOMS: atom_id res chain seq x y z
N MET A 1 -8.35 34.14 16.25
CA MET A 1 -8.72 32.89 16.93
C MET A 1 -9.69 32.17 16.01
N ASN A 2 -9.16 31.35 15.10
CA ASN A 2 -9.96 30.72 14.04
C ASN A 2 -10.50 29.40 14.59
N MET A 3 -11.80 29.34 14.80
CA MET A 3 -12.49 28.12 15.16
C MET A 3 -12.48 27.19 13.93
N GLU A 4 -11.93 26.00 14.08
CA GLU A 4 -11.81 25.04 12.98
C GLU A 4 -13.20 24.61 12.49
N TRP A 5 -13.36 24.46 11.17
CA TRP A 5 -14.65 24.12 10.53
C TRP A 5 -15.31 22.84 11.10
N GLU A 6 -14.50 21.91 11.58
CA GLU A 6 -14.91 20.70 12.31
C GLU A 6 -15.71 21.02 13.58
N THR A 7 -15.31 22.05 14.32
CA THR A 7 -15.97 22.47 15.57
C THR A 7 -17.37 23.04 15.28
N ILE A 8 -17.52 23.79 14.20
CA ILE A 8 -18.80 24.38 13.78
C ILE A 8 -19.78 23.28 13.37
N GLN A 9 -19.32 22.28 12.60
CA GLN A 9 -20.16 21.15 12.22
C GLN A 9 -20.62 20.36 13.44
N TYR A 10 -19.74 20.09 14.40
CA TYR A 10 -20.11 19.40 15.64
C TYR A 10 -21.26 20.10 16.40
N TYR A 11 -21.14 21.40 16.65
CA TYR A 11 -22.18 22.15 17.37
C TYR A 11 -23.50 22.25 16.58
N PHE A 12 -23.43 22.31 15.24
CA PHE A 12 -24.63 22.28 14.40
C PHE A 12 -25.40 20.95 14.56
N TYR A 13 -24.70 19.81 14.52
CA TYR A 13 -25.33 18.51 14.71
C TYR A 13 -25.89 18.33 16.12
N VAL A 14 -25.17 18.77 17.15
CA VAL A 14 -25.66 18.75 18.55
C VAL A 14 -26.94 19.59 18.69
N GLY A 15 -26.97 20.79 18.10
CA GLY A 15 -28.15 21.66 18.11
C GLY A 15 -29.37 21.02 17.43
N LEU A 16 -29.17 20.36 16.28
CA LEU A 16 -30.25 19.67 15.55
C LEU A 16 -30.85 18.53 16.39
N LEU A 17 -30.01 17.79 17.11
CA LEU A 17 -30.39 16.66 17.96
C LEU A 17 -31.22 17.11 19.18
N ILE A 18 -30.82 18.22 19.80
CA ILE A 18 -31.56 18.84 20.90
C ILE A 18 -32.92 19.34 20.41
N PHE A 19 -32.96 20.02 19.26
CA PHE A 19 -34.20 20.54 18.69
C PHE A 19 -35.19 19.42 18.34
N PHE A 20 -34.72 18.35 17.72
CA PHE A 20 -35.55 17.19 17.40
C PHE A 20 -36.12 16.53 18.65
N SER A 21 -35.31 16.41 19.71
CA SER A 21 -35.75 15.85 21.00
C SER A 21 -36.86 16.69 21.63
N LEU A 22 -36.70 18.01 21.64
CA LEU A 22 -37.71 18.94 22.15
C LEU A 22 -39.00 18.93 21.30
N TRP A 23 -38.87 18.84 19.98
CA TRP A 23 -40.01 18.78 19.05
C TRP A 23 -40.85 17.50 19.25
N VAL A 24 -40.19 16.35 19.48
CA VAL A 24 -40.87 15.08 19.80
C VAL A 24 -41.63 15.19 21.13
N ILE A 25 -41.00 15.77 22.17
CA ILE A 25 -41.67 16.00 23.46
C ILE A 25 -42.89 16.91 23.29
N PHE A 26 -42.76 18.02 22.54
CA PHE A 26 -43.85 18.97 22.29
C PHE A 26 -45.02 18.37 21.50
N LYS A 27 -44.75 17.56 20.47
CA LYS A 27 -45.82 16.86 19.73
C LYS A 27 -46.57 15.85 20.60
N PHE A 28 -45.95 15.38 21.68
CA PHE A 28 -46.52 14.34 22.53
C PHE A 28 -47.36 14.85 23.69
N THR A 29 -47.12 16.08 24.18
CA THR A 29 -48.01 16.74 25.16
C THR A 29 -49.42 16.95 24.61
N GLN A 30 -49.59 16.92 23.28
CA GLN A 30 -50.84 17.08 22.54
C GLN A 30 -51.64 15.78 22.33
N VAL A 31 -51.20 14.63 22.85
CA VAL A 31 -51.93 13.35 22.72
C VAL A 31 -52.88 13.19 23.91
N ASP A 32 -54.19 12.99 23.73
CA ASP A 32 -55.13 13.00 24.87
C ASP A 32 -55.38 11.62 25.53
N LYS A 33 -55.02 10.52 24.87
CA LYS A 33 -55.39 9.17 25.35
C LYS A 33 -54.31 8.52 26.23
N PRO A 34 -54.60 8.14 27.50
CA PRO A 34 -53.58 7.69 28.46
C PRO A 34 -52.90 6.37 28.03
N LEU A 35 -53.64 5.42 27.45
CA LEU A 35 -53.06 4.16 26.95
C LEU A 35 -52.07 4.36 25.78
N LYS A 36 -52.31 5.37 24.93
CA LYS A 36 -51.40 5.71 23.83
C LYS A 36 -50.14 6.41 24.35
N LYS A 37 -50.24 7.18 25.43
CA LYS A 37 -49.08 7.76 26.12
C LYS A 37 -48.13 6.69 26.65
N ILE A 38 -48.65 5.69 27.36
CA ILE A 38 -47.82 4.64 27.97
C ILE A 38 -47.09 3.82 26.91
N LYS A 39 -47.79 3.36 25.86
CA LYS A 39 -47.16 2.59 24.78
C LYS A 39 -46.06 3.39 24.07
N PHE A 40 -46.26 4.69 23.87
CA PHE A 40 -45.24 5.54 23.28
C PHE A 40 -44.03 5.73 24.19
N TRP A 41 -44.21 5.98 25.50
CA TRP A 41 -43.09 6.10 26.42
C TRP A 41 -42.24 4.82 26.52
N ILE A 42 -42.88 3.65 26.41
CA ILE A 42 -42.17 2.36 26.34
C ILE A 42 -41.37 2.26 25.03
N ILE A 43 -41.99 2.55 23.88
CA ILE A 43 -41.32 2.48 22.57
C ILE A 43 -40.18 3.52 22.47
N TRP A 44 -40.42 4.73 22.95
CA TRP A 44 -39.44 5.81 22.92
C TRP A 44 -38.29 5.56 23.90
N GLY A 45 -38.59 5.08 25.11
CA GLY A 45 -37.56 4.67 26.07
C GLY A 45 -36.70 3.52 25.56
N LEU A 46 -37.31 2.52 24.89
CA LEU A 46 -36.55 1.47 24.22
C LEU A 46 -35.69 2.03 23.07
N SER A 47 -36.21 2.98 22.29
CA SER A 47 -35.48 3.63 21.20
C SER A 47 -34.27 4.45 21.70
N THR A 48 -34.41 5.18 22.81
CA THR A 48 -33.30 5.97 23.38
C THR A 48 -32.24 5.07 24.00
N ILE A 49 -32.62 3.95 24.61
CA ILE A 49 -31.67 2.93 25.10
C ILE A 49 -30.91 2.30 23.92
N ILE A 50 -31.59 1.97 22.83
CA ILE A 50 -30.96 1.43 21.61
C ILE A 50 -29.99 2.45 21.00
N LEU A 51 -30.38 3.73 20.92
CA LEU A 51 -29.52 4.77 20.38
C LEU A 51 -28.30 5.04 21.27
N GLY A 52 -28.50 5.09 22.59
CA GLY A 52 -27.40 5.28 23.55
C GLY A 52 -26.40 4.13 23.54
N THR A 53 -26.88 2.89 23.42
CA THR A 53 -26.01 1.72 23.30
C THR A 53 -25.24 1.71 21.98
N ALA A 54 -25.86 2.10 20.86
CA ALA A 54 -25.17 2.24 19.58
C ALA A 54 -24.04 3.29 19.63
N ILE A 55 -24.27 4.44 20.27
CA ILE A 55 -23.26 5.49 20.44
C ILE A 55 -22.08 5.00 21.30
N LEU A 56 -22.34 4.27 22.39
CA LEU A 56 -21.29 3.69 23.22
C LEU A 56 -20.44 2.66 22.46
N VAL A 57 -21.05 1.87 21.58
CA VAL A 57 -20.33 0.94 20.70
C VAL A 57 -19.47 1.69 19.67
N LEU A 58 -19.98 2.76 19.07
CA LEU A 58 -19.19 3.56 18.12
C LEU A 58 -18.03 4.27 18.81
N LEU A 59 -18.23 4.79 20.02
CA LEU A 59 -17.17 5.38 20.83
C LEU A 59 -16.13 4.33 21.26
N SER A 60 -16.53 3.12 21.62
CA SER A 60 -15.57 2.07 21.96
C SER A 60 -14.76 1.63 20.75
N ILE A 61 -15.37 1.52 19.57
CA ILE A 61 -14.66 1.26 18.30
C ILE A 61 -13.67 2.39 17.99
N TYR A 62 -14.09 3.65 18.15
CA TYR A 62 -13.21 4.81 17.93
C TYR A 62 -12.02 4.83 18.88
N LEU A 63 -12.24 4.53 20.17
CA LEU A 63 -11.17 4.42 21.17
C LEU A 63 -10.22 3.24 20.88
N ILE A 64 -10.75 2.10 20.44
CA ILE A 64 -9.94 0.95 19.99
C ILE A 64 -9.05 1.35 18.81
N ASN A 65 -9.55 2.15 17.86
CA ASN A 65 -8.77 2.63 16.72
C ASN A 65 -7.66 3.65 17.10
N ILE A 66 -7.81 4.37 18.23
CA ILE A 66 -6.75 5.25 18.75
C ILE A 66 -5.64 4.43 19.44
N ILE A 67 -6.01 3.41 20.23
CA ILE A 67 -5.06 2.59 20.97
C ILE A 67 -4.38 1.56 20.05
N PHE A 68 -5.10 1.07 19.04
CA PHE A 68 -4.64 0.12 18.04
C PHE A 68 -5.01 0.64 16.64
N PRO A 69 -4.16 1.48 16.01
CA PRO A 69 -4.39 1.89 14.64
C PRO A 69 -4.40 0.65 13.75
N SER A 70 -5.53 0.39 13.09
CA SER A 70 -5.66 -0.74 12.17
C SER A 70 -4.75 -0.51 10.96
N THR A 71 -3.60 -1.18 10.93
CA THR A 71 -2.99 -1.55 9.65
C THR A 71 -3.96 -2.50 8.95
N ASP A 72 -4.64 -2.00 7.92
CA ASP A 72 -5.50 -2.82 7.07
C ASP A 72 -4.69 -4.03 6.55
N LYS A 73 -5.06 -5.21 7.05
CA LYS A 73 -4.68 -6.49 6.47
C LYS A 73 -5.96 -7.13 5.94
N GLN A 74 -6.02 -7.32 4.62
CA GLN A 74 -6.97 -8.22 3.97
C GLN A 74 -6.31 -8.78 2.69
N PRO A 75 -6.55 -10.05 2.28
CA PRO A 75 -6.85 -11.28 3.03
C PRO A 75 -5.75 -12.35 2.88
N ASP A 76 -5.83 -13.40 3.70
CA ASP A 76 -4.95 -14.57 3.76
C ASP A 76 -4.61 -15.21 2.40
N LEU A 77 -3.33 -15.17 2.01
CA LEU A 77 -2.71 -16.20 1.18
C LEU A 77 -1.95 -17.15 2.11
N LYS A 78 -2.64 -18.19 2.59
CA LYS A 78 -1.97 -19.29 3.30
C LYS A 78 -1.04 -19.99 2.31
N ASN A 79 0.27 -19.80 2.52
CA ASN A 79 1.45 -20.47 1.93
C ASN A 79 2.43 -19.54 1.19
N ALA A 80 2.82 -18.41 1.78
CA ALA A 80 4.02 -17.66 1.38
C ALA A 80 5.02 -17.60 2.56
N PRO A 81 6.34 -17.75 2.34
CA PRO A 81 7.32 -17.76 3.42
C PRO A 81 7.38 -16.40 4.13
N THR A 82 7.47 -16.44 5.45
CA THR A 82 7.59 -15.28 6.34
C THR A 82 8.84 -14.46 6.02
N ILE A 83 8.63 -13.21 5.63
CA ILE A 83 9.67 -12.19 5.53
C ILE A 83 9.90 -11.65 6.94
N ASP A 84 11.05 -11.99 7.52
CA ASP A 84 11.48 -11.48 8.81
C ASP A 84 11.76 -9.96 8.71
N SER A 85 11.33 -9.25 9.75
CA SER A 85 11.17 -7.81 9.81
C SER A 85 12.51 -7.05 9.85
N TYR A 86 12.76 -6.23 8.84
CA TYR A 86 13.61 -5.05 8.96
C TYR A 86 12.72 -3.81 8.94
N HIS A 87 12.44 -3.27 10.13
CA HIS A 87 11.80 -1.97 10.29
C HIS A 87 12.89 -0.89 10.28
N GLU A 88 13.16 -0.31 9.11
CA GLU A 88 13.52 1.10 9.00
C GLU A 88 13.27 1.64 7.59
N ASN A 89 12.89 2.92 7.53
CA ASN A 89 12.91 3.85 6.41
C ASN A 89 11.71 3.95 5.47
N THR A 90 11.26 5.21 5.36
CA THR A 90 10.53 5.82 4.23
C THR A 90 10.89 5.13 2.90
N MET A 91 9.90 4.42 2.34
CA MET A 91 10.09 3.24 1.48
C MET A 91 11.12 3.42 0.35
N VAL A 92 12.21 2.63 0.39
CA VAL A 92 13.14 2.43 -0.75
C VAL A 92 12.49 1.53 -1.82
N TYR A 93 11.62 0.61 -1.39
CA TYR A 93 11.00 -0.41 -2.23
C TYR A 93 9.52 -0.65 -1.85
N ASN A 94 8.66 -0.81 -2.85
CA ASN A 94 7.23 -1.08 -2.74
C ASN A 94 6.79 -2.13 -3.80
N PRO A 95 6.62 -3.41 -3.45
CA PRO A 95 6.39 -4.47 -4.43
C PRO A 95 4.96 -4.57 -4.99
N ILE A 96 4.06 -3.61 -4.70
CA ILE A 96 2.62 -3.71 -5.07
C ILE A 96 2.42 -4.05 -6.54
N ASN A 97 3.26 -3.52 -7.44
CA ASN A 97 3.15 -3.76 -8.88
C ASN A 97 4.26 -4.66 -9.46
N ALA A 98 5.13 -5.21 -8.61
CA ALA A 98 6.29 -5.99 -9.05
C ALA A 98 5.92 -7.30 -9.75
N ILE A 99 6.52 -7.53 -10.92
CA ILE A 99 6.40 -8.80 -11.65
C ILE A 99 7.36 -9.82 -11.06
N TRP A 100 8.62 -9.42 -10.91
CA TRP A 100 9.67 -10.19 -10.25
C TRP A 100 10.18 -9.43 -9.04
N ILE A 101 10.52 -10.18 -8.01
CA ILE A 101 11.26 -9.70 -6.84
C ILE A 101 12.50 -10.55 -6.66
N CYS A 102 13.43 -10.07 -5.84
CA CYS A 102 14.56 -10.84 -5.37
C CYS A 102 14.43 -10.98 -3.85
N SER A 103 14.24 -12.20 -3.37
CA SER A 103 14.05 -12.48 -1.95
C SER A 103 15.17 -13.37 -1.44
N PHE A 104 15.57 -13.18 -0.19
CA PHE A 104 16.52 -14.08 0.46
C PHE A 104 15.83 -15.42 0.76
N ASP A 105 16.44 -16.51 0.34
CA ASP A 105 16.07 -17.88 0.67
C ASP A 105 16.86 -18.31 1.90
N THR A 106 16.18 -18.49 3.04
CA THR A 106 16.83 -18.82 4.32
C THR A 106 17.43 -20.21 4.35
N LEU A 107 16.93 -21.13 3.53
CA LEU A 107 17.43 -22.51 3.47
C LEU A 107 18.73 -22.59 2.69
N LEU A 108 18.79 -21.87 1.57
CA LEU A 108 19.95 -21.84 0.69
C LEU A 108 20.93 -20.72 1.05
N LYS A 109 20.54 -19.84 1.98
CA LYS A 109 21.28 -18.64 2.39
C LYS A 109 21.70 -17.79 1.21
N ASP A 110 20.82 -17.67 0.21
CA ASP A 110 21.10 -17.02 -1.05
C ASP A 110 19.89 -16.23 -1.56
N PHE A 111 20.13 -15.21 -2.38
CA PHE A 111 19.07 -14.41 -2.99
C PHE A 111 18.50 -15.11 -4.23
N LYS A 112 17.18 -15.21 -4.28
CA LYS A 112 16.47 -15.84 -5.38
C LYS A 112 15.45 -14.92 -6.05
N PRO A 113 15.41 -14.93 -7.40
CA PRO A 113 14.34 -14.27 -8.14
C PRO A 113 13.02 -15.05 -7.97
N ILE A 114 11.97 -14.37 -7.53
CA ILE A 114 10.62 -14.91 -7.37
C ILE A 114 9.67 -14.14 -8.28
N LYS A 115 8.90 -14.88 -9.10
CA LYS A 115 7.83 -14.30 -9.93
C LYS A 115 6.57 -14.14 -9.09
N LEU A 116 6.10 -12.91 -8.90
CA LEU A 116 4.91 -12.65 -8.08
C LEU A 116 3.60 -12.73 -8.86
N ARG A 117 3.63 -12.49 -10.17
CA ARG A 117 2.42 -12.50 -11.00
C ARG A 117 2.68 -13.00 -12.40
N ASN A 118 1.68 -13.67 -12.96
CA ASN A 118 1.64 -13.96 -14.39
C ASN A 118 1.15 -12.72 -15.14
N ILE A 119 1.79 -12.46 -16.27
CA ILE A 119 1.51 -11.34 -17.16
C ILE A 119 1.36 -11.89 -18.57
N ASN A 120 0.41 -11.34 -19.33
CA ASN A 120 0.36 -11.60 -20.76
C ASN A 120 1.54 -10.88 -21.42
N ARG A 121 2.52 -11.65 -21.92
CA ARG A 121 3.74 -11.10 -22.53
C ARG A 121 3.47 -10.27 -23.77
N ASP A 122 2.38 -10.55 -24.50
CA ASP A 122 2.03 -9.82 -25.72
C ASP A 122 1.50 -8.40 -25.43
N THR A 123 1.20 -8.07 -24.17
CA THR A 123 0.74 -6.72 -23.77
C THR A 123 1.84 -5.86 -23.16
N LEU A 124 3.02 -6.42 -22.93
CA LEU A 124 4.14 -5.70 -22.32
C LEU A 124 4.83 -4.80 -23.34
N THR A 125 5.21 -3.61 -22.88
CA THR A 125 6.08 -2.69 -23.60
C THR A 125 7.20 -2.25 -22.68
N PRO A 126 8.36 -1.80 -23.20
CA PRO A 126 9.43 -1.27 -22.37
C PRO A 126 8.96 -0.14 -21.43
N GLN A 127 8.12 0.77 -21.92
CA GLN A 127 7.58 1.89 -21.14
C GLN A 127 6.69 1.41 -19.99
N LYS A 128 5.84 0.39 -20.21
CA LYS A 128 5.03 -0.19 -19.14
C LYS A 128 5.90 -0.83 -18.05
N ILE A 129 7.00 -1.47 -18.44
CA ILE A 129 7.93 -2.07 -17.48
C ILE A 129 8.68 -0.98 -16.72
N GLU A 130 9.14 0.08 -17.40
CA GLU A 130 9.70 1.27 -16.77
C GLU A 130 8.75 1.82 -15.70
N ASP A 131 7.49 2.07 -16.04
CA ASP A 131 6.48 2.55 -15.10
C ASP A 131 6.32 1.62 -13.88
N ILE A 132 6.34 0.30 -14.11
CA ILE A 132 6.25 -0.69 -13.02
C ILE A 132 7.47 -0.59 -12.11
N ILE A 133 8.69 -0.59 -12.67
CA ILE A 133 9.93 -0.53 -11.89
C ILE A 133 10.00 0.78 -11.10
N ASN A 134 9.73 1.92 -11.74
CA ASN A 134 9.78 3.23 -11.12
C ASN A 134 8.76 3.41 -9.99
N LYS A 135 7.57 2.82 -10.11
CA LYS A 135 6.57 2.77 -9.02
C LYS A 135 7.03 1.90 -7.85
N ASN A 136 7.75 0.81 -8.13
CA ASN A 136 8.21 -0.10 -7.08
C ASN A 136 9.49 0.39 -6.40
N TRP A 137 10.34 1.16 -7.09
CA TRP A 137 11.62 1.64 -6.59
C TRP A 137 11.68 3.18 -6.60
N PRO A 138 10.88 3.88 -5.79
CA PRO A 138 10.73 5.34 -5.88
C PRO A 138 12.03 6.14 -5.71
N LYS A 139 13.06 5.54 -5.09
CA LYS A 139 14.38 6.16 -4.89
C LYS A 139 15.44 5.76 -5.94
N VAL A 140 15.15 4.79 -6.81
CA VAL A 140 16.03 4.37 -7.91
C VAL A 140 15.22 4.33 -9.19
N GLN A 141 15.27 5.42 -9.96
CA GLN A 141 14.48 5.59 -11.17
C GLN A 141 15.28 5.20 -12.41
N ILE A 142 14.66 4.41 -13.27
CA ILE A 142 15.20 4.03 -14.57
C ILE A 142 14.52 4.83 -15.68
N LYS A 143 15.21 4.94 -16.81
CA LYS A 143 14.66 5.46 -18.06
C LYS A 143 15.03 4.53 -19.20
N TYR A 144 14.03 4.05 -19.92
CA TYR A 144 14.21 3.29 -21.16
C TYR A 144 14.80 4.21 -22.24
N LEU A 145 15.89 3.74 -22.86
CA LEU A 145 16.58 4.46 -23.93
C LEU A 145 16.20 3.90 -25.30
N SER A 146 16.43 2.59 -25.49
CA SER A 146 16.20 1.92 -26.76
C SER A 146 16.17 0.40 -26.61
N THR A 147 15.81 -0.28 -27.69
CA THR A 147 15.92 -1.73 -27.84
C THR A 147 16.74 -2.01 -29.07
N SER A 148 17.71 -2.92 -28.98
CA SER A 148 18.44 -3.44 -30.15
C SER A 148 18.53 -4.95 -30.06
N ILE A 149 18.02 -5.64 -31.08
CA ILE A 149 18.00 -7.11 -31.20
C ILE A 149 17.33 -7.76 -29.98
N ASP A 150 18.11 -8.27 -29.03
CA ASP A 150 17.66 -8.97 -27.82
C ASP A 150 18.06 -8.23 -26.53
N THR A 151 18.46 -6.97 -26.64
CA THR A 151 18.96 -6.14 -25.54
C THR A 151 18.12 -4.88 -25.35
N ILE A 152 17.70 -4.64 -24.11
CA ILE A 152 17.09 -3.37 -23.67
C ILE A 152 18.19 -2.47 -23.10
N PHE A 153 18.18 -1.19 -23.47
CA PHE A 153 19.11 -0.19 -22.94
C PHE A 153 18.38 0.73 -21.97
N LEU A 154 18.88 0.83 -20.75
CA LEU A 154 18.34 1.62 -19.65
C LEU A 154 19.40 2.60 -19.14
N SER A 155 18.96 3.79 -18.73
CA SER A 155 19.77 4.69 -17.90
C SER A 155 19.22 4.77 -16.47
N ILE A 156 20.09 5.03 -15.49
CA ILE A 156 19.72 5.36 -14.12
C ILE A 156 20.32 6.75 -13.80
N PRO A 157 19.59 7.84 -14.07
CA PRO A 157 20.16 9.20 -14.03
C PRO A 157 20.68 9.65 -12.65
N HIS A 158 20.09 9.12 -11.57
CA HIS A 158 20.46 9.41 -10.19
C HIS A 158 20.75 8.09 -9.47
N SER A 159 21.98 7.61 -9.64
CA SER A 159 22.37 6.25 -9.25
C SER A 159 22.94 6.15 -7.83
N GLU A 160 23.11 7.25 -7.11
CA GLU A 160 23.76 7.30 -5.80
C GLU A 160 23.06 6.42 -4.76
N VAL A 161 21.73 6.35 -4.82
CA VAL A 161 20.96 5.45 -3.96
C VAL A 161 21.32 3.99 -4.26
N LEU A 162 21.39 3.64 -5.54
CA LEU A 162 21.72 2.31 -6.00
C LEU A 162 23.16 1.91 -5.66
N THR A 163 24.10 2.83 -5.87
CA THR A 163 25.52 2.53 -5.86
C THR A 163 26.16 2.73 -4.49
N GLN A 164 25.59 3.57 -3.63
CA GLN A 164 26.22 3.99 -2.37
C GLN A 164 25.32 3.89 -1.12
N GLN A 165 24.00 4.05 -1.24
CA GLN A 165 23.15 4.23 -0.05
C GLN A 165 22.31 3.00 0.33
N MET A 166 21.93 2.15 -0.63
CA MET A 166 21.03 1.03 -0.36
C MET A 166 21.72 -0.27 0.06
N GLY A 167 23.06 -0.30 0.05
CA GLY A 167 23.88 -1.48 0.34
C GLY A 167 23.83 -2.54 -0.77
N SER A 168 24.80 -3.48 -0.75
CA SER A 168 24.95 -4.51 -1.79
C SER A 168 23.70 -5.40 -1.93
N SER A 169 23.05 -5.77 -0.83
CA SER A 169 21.83 -6.59 -0.88
C SER A 169 20.68 -5.85 -1.57
N GLY A 170 20.48 -4.56 -1.28
CA GLY A 170 19.43 -3.76 -1.92
C GLY A 170 19.73 -3.53 -3.40
N ALA A 171 21.00 -3.30 -3.74
CA ALA A 171 21.45 -3.15 -5.11
C ALA A 171 21.25 -4.44 -5.94
N ASP A 172 21.64 -5.59 -5.40
CA ASP A 172 21.40 -6.89 -6.02
C ASP A 172 19.90 -7.13 -6.22
N GLN A 173 19.07 -6.80 -5.21
CA GLN A 173 17.61 -6.93 -5.32
C GLN A 173 17.03 -6.07 -6.46
N PHE A 174 17.48 -4.82 -6.57
CA PHE A 174 17.06 -3.92 -7.65
C PHE A 174 17.49 -4.46 -9.02
N MET A 175 18.76 -4.81 -9.18
CA MET A 175 19.33 -5.27 -10.45
C MET A 175 18.69 -6.58 -10.94
N VAL A 176 18.53 -7.55 -10.04
CA VAL A 176 17.88 -8.85 -10.34
C VAL A 176 16.41 -8.64 -10.71
N SER A 177 15.64 -7.94 -9.86
CA SER A 177 14.20 -7.76 -10.11
C SER A 177 13.93 -7.00 -11.41
N THR A 178 14.73 -5.97 -11.70
CA THR A 178 14.64 -5.19 -12.94
C THR A 178 15.01 -6.04 -14.15
N THR A 179 16.13 -6.77 -14.10
CA THR A 179 16.58 -7.60 -15.23
C THR A 179 15.59 -8.72 -15.55
N TYR A 180 15.09 -9.42 -14.53
CA TYR A 180 14.10 -10.47 -14.71
C TYR A 180 12.79 -9.93 -15.28
N THR A 181 12.40 -8.71 -14.90
CA THR A 181 11.19 -8.06 -15.39
C THR A 181 11.32 -7.66 -16.86
N PHE A 182 12.40 -6.97 -17.27
CA PHE A 182 12.60 -6.60 -18.68
C PHE A 182 12.77 -7.81 -19.60
N THR A 183 13.39 -8.89 -19.11
CA THR A 183 13.51 -10.15 -19.86
C THR A 183 12.21 -10.97 -19.93
N GLU A 184 11.09 -10.47 -19.41
CA GLU A 184 9.76 -10.99 -19.77
C GLU A 184 9.26 -10.46 -21.13
N LEU A 185 9.84 -9.37 -21.64
CA LEU A 185 9.55 -8.89 -23.00
C LEU A 185 9.95 -9.96 -24.01
N LYS A 186 9.06 -10.21 -24.97
CA LYS A 186 9.28 -11.22 -26.00
C LYS A 186 10.52 -10.85 -26.82
N GLY A 187 11.46 -11.80 -26.92
CA GLY A 187 12.70 -11.62 -27.67
C GLY A 187 13.85 -10.97 -26.90
N ILE A 188 13.60 -10.44 -25.69
CA ILE A 188 14.65 -9.80 -24.88
C ILE A 188 15.33 -10.82 -23.97
N LYS A 189 16.66 -10.85 -24.02
CA LYS A 189 17.53 -11.71 -23.20
C LYS A 189 18.45 -10.91 -22.29
N TYR A 190 18.81 -9.70 -22.69
CA TYR A 190 19.79 -8.87 -22.00
C TYR A 190 19.22 -7.50 -21.64
N VAL A 191 19.78 -6.92 -20.58
CA VAL A 191 19.51 -5.54 -20.15
C VAL A 191 20.86 -4.85 -19.96
N SER A 192 21.09 -3.78 -20.71
CA SER A 192 22.25 -2.91 -20.58
C SER A 192 21.88 -1.72 -19.70
N TYR A 193 22.66 -1.51 -18.63
CA TYR A 193 22.48 -0.42 -17.70
C TYR A 193 23.57 0.63 -17.86
N GLU A 194 23.17 1.88 -18.01
CA GLU A 194 24.03 3.06 -18.07
C GLU A 194 23.83 3.92 -16.81
N PHE A 195 24.85 3.95 -15.95
CA PHE A 195 24.92 4.76 -14.74
C PHE A 195 26.36 4.85 -14.22
N GLU A 196 26.61 5.70 -13.22
CA GLU A 196 27.94 5.87 -12.63
C GLU A 196 28.36 4.63 -11.82
N PHE A 197 29.63 4.26 -11.88
CA PHE A 197 30.16 3.13 -11.11
C PHE A 197 30.09 3.41 -9.60
N GLY A 198 29.87 2.38 -8.77
CA GLY A 198 30.06 2.52 -7.33
C GLY A 198 30.13 1.21 -6.56
N ASP A 199 30.15 1.30 -5.24
CA ASP A 199 30.60 0.22 -4.36
C ASP A 199 29.62 -0.96 -4.31
N HIS A 200 28.33 -0.70 -4.59
CA HIS A 200 27.27 -1.70 -4.49
C HIS A 200 26.71 -2.16 -5.84
N ALA A 201 26.89 -1.39 -6.92
CA ALA A 201 26.37 -1.72 -8.24
C ALA A 201 27.25 -1.14 -9.34
N ASN A 202 27.38 -1.88 -10.43
CA ASN A 202 28.19 -1.49 -11.59
C ASN A 202 27.34 -1.44 -12.86
N PRO A 203 27.58 -0.49 -13.78
CA PRO A 203 26.95 -0.48 -15.09
C PRO A 203 27.41 -1.67 -15.93
N GLY A 204 26.65 -2.01 -16.97
CA GLY A 204 27.00 -3.10 -17.87
C GLY A 204 25.79 -3.88 -18.39
N VAL A 205 26.08 -5.01 -19.05
CA VAL A 205 25.07 -5.87 -19.67
C VAL A 205 24.82 -7.09 -18.78
N TYR A 206 23.56 -7.29 -18.40
CA TYR A 206 23.13 -8.37 -17.52
C TYR A 206 22.06 -9.22 -18.19
N CYS A 207 22.00 -10.50 -17.80
CA CYS A 207 20.94 -11.44 -18.18
C CYS A 207 20.57 -12.30 -16.97
N ARG A 208 19.53 -13.13 -17.08
CA ARG A 208 19.07 -13.96 -15.95
C ARG A 208 20.17 -14.84 -15.34
N SER A 209 21.14 -15.30 -16.13
CA SER A 209 22.25 -16.13 -15.63
C SER A 209 23.37 -15.34 -14.95
N SER A 210 23.33 -14.00 -14.97
CA SER A 210 24.32 -13.16 -14.28
C SER A 210 24.36 -13.37 -12.76
N TRP A 211 23.35 -14.03 -12.19
CA TRP A 211 23.25 -14.33 -10.75
C TRP A 211 23.18 -15.82 -10.43
N THR A 212 23.37 -16.71 -11.41
CA THR A 212 23.21 -18.17 -11.23
C THR A 212 24.50 -18.90 -10.84
N THR A 213 25.52 -18.19 -10.35
CA THR A 213 26.88 -18.77 -10.15
C THR A 213 27.57 -18.21 -8.90
N LYS A 214 26.95 -18.35 -7.74
CA LYS A 214 27.62 -18.17 -6.44
C LYS A 214 27.60 -19.47 -5.65
#